data_AF-A0A0N4VI32-F1
#
_entry.id   AF-A0A0N4VI32-F1
#
_cell.length_a   1.000
_cell.length_b   1.000
_cell.length_c   1.000
_cell.angle_alpha   90.00
_cell.angle_beta   90.00
_cell.angle_gamma   90.00
#
_symmetry.space_group_name_H-M   'P 1'
#
loop_
_entity.id
_entity.type
_entity.pdbx_description
1 polymer ?
#
loop_
_entity_poly.entity_id
_entity_poly.type
_entity_poly.pdbx_seq_one_letter_code
_entity_poly.pdbx_strand_id
1 'polypeptide(L)'
;MVNYEDIPPSDIERMLFMENREFDREAMAKMSPKERDRALGQMFFQVPYDARFPHTHQTRRCKTYYTDYYRCIELLGVDYKPCEFFKSLYKAVCSPDEIKKFDEARKQGCFTERFDR
;
A
#
# COMPACT_ATOMS: atom_id res chain seq x y z
N MET A 1 -6.24 -9.59 17.18
CA MET A 1 -6.47 -10.34 15.92
C MET A 1 -6.69 -9.29 14.85
N VAL A 2 -6.03 -9.38 13.70
CA VAL A 2 -6.21 -8.40 12.61
C VAL A 2 -7.56 -8.66 11.93
N ASN A 3 -8.41 -7.65 11.85
CA ASN A 3 -9.67 -7.74 11.11
C ASN A 3 -9.36 -7.60 9.61
N TYR A 4 -9.63 -8.66 8.85
CA TYR A 4 -9.35 -8.67 7.41
C TYR A 4 -10.26 -7.75 6.60
N GLU A 5 -11.43 -7.40 7.13
CA GLU A 5 -12.39 -6.50 6.48
C GLU A 5 -11.97 -5.02 6.51
N ASP A 6 -11.08 -4.66 7.43
CA ASP A 6 -10.55 -3.30 7.59
C ASP A 6 -9.29 -3.05 6.74
N ILE A 7 -8.78 -4.08 6.06
CA ILE A 7 -7.61 -3.98 5.20
C ILE A 7 -8.03 -3.29 3.90
N PRO A 8 -7.43 -2.15 3.53
CA PRO A 8 -7.75 -1.49 2.28
C PRO A 8 -7.35 -2.39 1.10
N PRO A 9 -8.08 -2.34 -0.03
CA PRO A 9 -7.80 -3.20 -1.18
C PRO A 9 -6.36 -2.98 -1.66
N SER A 10 -5.69 -4.06 -2.05
CA SER A 10 -4.35 -4.01 -2.64
C SER A 10 -4.34 -3.25 -3.97
N ASP A 11 -3.16 -2.84 -4.44
CA ASP A 11 -3.04 -2.16 -5.74
C ASP A 11 -3.61 -2.99 -6.89
N ILE A 12 -3.44 -4.32 -6.83
CA ILE A 12 -3.98 -5.24 -7.84
C ILE A 12 -5.50 -5.28 -7.76
N GLU A 13 -6.08 -5.40 -6.57
CA GLU A 13 -7.53 -5.39 -6.39
C GLU A 13 -8.15 -4.06 -6.85
N ARG A 14 -7.48 -2.93 -6.61
CA ARG A 14 -7.89 -1.62 -7.13
C ARG A 14 -7.81 -1.56 -8.65
N MET A 15 -6.72 -2.03 -9.25
CA MET A 15 -6.58 -2.04 -10.71
C MET A 15 -7.60 -2.97 -11.37
N LEU A 16 -7.85 -4.15 -10.80
CA LEU A 16 -8.91 -5.06 -11.27
C LEU A 16 -10.29 -4.42 -11.14
N PHE A 17 -10.56 -3.67 -10.07
CA PHE A 17 -11.79 -2.89 -9.93
C PHE A 17 -11.92 -1.82 -11.02
N MET A 18 -10.82 -1.15 -11.40
CA MET A 18 -10.80 -0.16 -12.48
C MET A 18 -10.92 -0.79 -13.88
N GLU A 19 -10.29 -1.95 -14.10
CA GLU A 19 -10.29 -2.67 -15.36
C GLU A 19 -11.66 -3.28 -15.68
N ASN A 20 -12.34 -3.83 -14.66
CA ASN A 20 -13.66 -4.46 -14.82
C ASN A 20 -14.84 -3.49 -15.01
N ARG A 21 -14.59 -2.17 -15.20
CA ARG A 21 -15.54 -1.11 -15.55
C ARG A 21 -17.04 -1.45 -15.36
N GLU A 22 -17.48 -1.70 -14.13
CA GLU A 22 -18.87 -1.41 -13.73
C GLU A 22 -18.96 0.07 -13.32
N PHE A 23 -18.42 0.95 -14.16
CA PHE A 23 -18.59 2.40 -14.05
C PHE A 23 -19.78 2.83 -14.90
N ASP A 24 -20.88 2.09 -14.80
CA ASP A 24 -22.15 2.58 -15.33
C ASP A 24 -22.54 3.80 -14.50
N ARG A 25 -22.54 4.98 -15.12
CA ARG A 25 -23.08 6.21 -14.51
C ARG A 25 -24.48 5.96 -13.95
N GLU A 26 -25.24 5.08 -14.58
CA GLU A 26 -26.54 4.61 -14.11
C GLU A 26 -26.45 3.77 -12.84
N ALA A 27 -25.48 2.86 -12.71
CA ALA A 27 -25.27 2.08 -11.48
C ALA A 27 -24.89 3.00 -10.31
N MET A 28 -24.00 3.98 -10.55
CA MET A 28 -23.66 4.98 -9.53
C MET A 28 -24.84 5.88 -9.15
N ALA A 29 -25.71 6.24 -10.10
CA ALA A 29 -26.92 7.00 -9.83
C ALA A 29 -27.95 6.21 -8.99
N LYS A 30 -27.93 4.88 -9.09
CA LYS A 30 -28.82 3.95 -8.35
C LYS A 30 -28.29 3.58 -6.95
N MET A 31 -27.00 3.76 -6.68
CA MET A 31 -26.39 3.47 -5.37
C MET A 31 -26.76 4.50 -4.30
N SER A 32 -26.87 4.05 -3.03
CA SER A 32 -27.02 4.96 -1.92
C SER A 32 -25.76 5.83 -1.74
N PRO A 33 -25.87 7.05 -1.19
CA PRO A 33 -24.71 7.92 -0.97
C PRO A 33 -23.56 7.23 -0.23
N LYS A 34 -23.88 6.43 0.79
CA LYS A 34 -22.90 5.70 1.60
C LYS A 34 -22.18 4.59 0.82
N GLU A 35 -22.87 3.90 -0.07
CA GLU A 35 -22.27 2.86 -0.92
C GLU A 35 -21.39 3.49 -2.00
N ARG A 36 -21.82 4.61 -2.59
CA ARG A 36 -20.99 5.37 -3.53
C ARG A 36 -19.71 5.87 -2.88
N ASP A 37 -19.80 6.44 -1.68
CA ASP A 37 -18.63 6.95 -0.96
C ASP A 37 -17.65 5.82 -0.61
N ARG A 38 -18.16 4.64 -0.26
CA ARG A 38 -17.33 3.44 -0.04
C ARG A 38 -16.65 2.97 -1.32
N ALA A 39 -17.38 2.92 -2.44
CA ALA A 39 -16.84 2.53 -3.74
C ALA A 39 -15.78 3.52 -4.25
N LEU A 40 -16.02 4.82 -4.10
CA LEU A 40 -15.05 5.88 -4.40
C LEU A 40 -13.80 5.78 -3.52
N GLY A 41 -13.97 5.49 -2.22
CA GLY A 41 -12.85 5.26 -1.30
C GLY A 41 -12.05 4.00 -1.62
N GLN A 42 -12.68 2.97 -2.19
CA GLN A 42 -11.99 1.78 -2.68
C GLN A 42 -11.21 2.05 -3.98
N MET A 43 -11.71 2.95 -4.83
CA MET A 43 -11.09 3.31 -6.10
C MET A 43 -9.80 4.10 -5.92
N PHE A 44 -9.80 5.11 -5.05
CA PHE A 44 -8.65 6.00 -4.85
C PHE A 44 -7.87 5.61 -3.60
N PHE A 45 -6.65 5.12 -3.78
CA PHE A 45 -5.74 4.95 -2.65
C PHE A 45 -5.24 6.30 -2.16
N GLN A 46 -5.37 6.54 -0.86
CA GLN A 46 -4.71 7.64 -0.18
C GLN A 46 -3.76 7.08 0.86
N VAL A 47 -2.52 7.58 0.85
CA VAL A 47 -1.53 7.23 1.87
C VAL A 47 -1.99 7.87 3.18
N PRO A 48 -2.26 7.08 4.24
CA PRO A 48 -2.77 7.61 5.51
C PRO A 48 -1.74 8.51 6.18
N TYR A 49 -2.19 9.39 7.07
CA TYR A 49 -1.27 10.16 7.91
C TYR A 49 -0.51 9.22 8.84
N ASP A 50 0.83 9.31 8.82
CA ASP A 50 1.70 8.50 9.67
C ASP A 50 2.33 9.40 10.72
N ALA A 51 1.89 9.21 11.97
CA ALA A 51 2.33 9.99 13.12
C ALA A 51 3.84 9.86 13.40
N ARG A 52 4.52 8.83 12.84
CA ARG A 52 6.00 8.72 12.92
C ARG A 52 6.71 9.82 12.13
N PHE A 53 6.02 10.40 11.14
CA PHE A 53 6.56 11.45 10.28
C PHE A 53 5.65 12.68 10.28
N PRO A 54 5.57 13.45 11.38
CA PRO A 54 4.69 14.61 11.46
C PRO A 54 5.24 15.83 10.70
N HIS A 55 6.52 15.81 10.33
CA HIS A 55 7.21 16.93 9.70
C HIS A 55 6.93 17.00 8.19
N THR A 56 7.10 18.19 7.61
CA THR A 56 6.99 18.42 6.16
C THR A 56 8.03 17.65 5.37
N HIS A 57 9.23 17.46 5.92
CA HIS A 57 10.30 16.68 5.30
C HIS A 57 10.09 15.18 5.50
N GLN A 58 9.52 14.52 4.49
CA GLN A 58 9.11 13.11 4.51
C GLN A 58 10.17 12.14 3.96
N THR A 59 11.46 12.50 4.00
CA THR A 59 12.55 11.74 3.33
C THR A 59 12.71 10.32 3.86
N ARG A 60 12.45 10.11 5.16
CA ARG A 60 12.55 8.78 5.79
C ARG A 60 11.34 7.90 5.51
N ARG A 61 10.20 8.47 5.12
CA ARG A 61 8.93 7.78 4.96
C ARG A 61 9.00 6.64 3.94
N CYS A 62 9.61 6.92 2.78
CA CYS A 62 9.80 5.92 1.73
C CYS A 62 10.63 4.73 2.22
N LYS A 63 11.82 4.97 2.77
CA LYS A 63 12.72 3.91 3.27
C LYS A 63 12.04 3.08 4.36
N THR A 64 11.32 3.71 5.29
CA THR A 64 10.61 3.01 6.37
C THR A 64 9.50 2.11 5.85
N TYR A 65 8.66 2.56 4.91
CA TYR A 65 7.63 1.69 4.34
C TYR A 65 8.21 0.54 3.52
N TYR A 66 9.29 0.78 2.78
CA TYR A 66 10.01 -0.28 2.08
C TYR A 66 10.52 -1.33 3.07
N THR A 67 11.11 -0.91 4.19
CA THR A 67 11.59 -1.83 5.22
C THR A 67 10.47 -2.58 5.93
N ASP A 68 9.35 -1.90 6.22
CA ASP A 68 8.19 -2.49 6.90
C ASP A 68 7.59 -3.62 6.04
N TYR A 69 7.53 -3.46 4.72
CA TYR A 69 7.04 -4.50 3.80
C TYR A 69 7.90 -5.77 3.83
N TYR A 70 9.22 -5.63 3.64
CA TYR A 70 10.11 -6.80 3.60
C TYR A 70 10.28 -7.46 4.98
N ARG A 71 10.22 -6.69 6.07
CA ARG A 71 10.13 -7.23 7.43
C ARG A 71 8.84 -8.03 7.61
N CYS A 72 7.70 -7.52 7.13
CA CYS A 72 6.41 -8.21 7.22
C CYS A 72 6.46 -9.58 6.52
N ILE A 73 7.04 -9.63 5.32
CA ILE A 73 7.20 -10.89 4.57
C ILE A 73 8.13 -11.87 5.27
N GLU A 74 9.25 -11.40 5.81
CA GLU A 74 10.23 -12.26 6.49
C GLU A 74 9.63 -12.89 7.77
N LEU A 75 8.86 -12.12 8.54
CA LEU A 75 8.30 -12.56 9.81
C LEU A 75 6.98 -13.33 9.68
N LEU A 76 6.10 -12.92 8.77
CA LEU A 76 4.72 -13.40 8.68
C LEU A 76 4.44 -14.22 7.41
N GLY A 77 5.36 -14.21 6.44
CA GLY A 77 5.23 -14.91 5.17
C GLY A 77 4.59 -14.08 4.06
N VAL A 78 4.79 -14.53 2.81
CA VAL A 78 4.33 -13.84 1.59
C VAL A 78 2.80 -13.81 1.48
N ASP A 79 2.12 -14.82 2.03
CA ASP A 79 0.66 -14.96 1.92
C ASP A 79 -0.12 -14.11 2.94
N TYR A 80 0.58 -13.41 3.84
CA TYR A 80 -0.07 -12.58 4.84
C TYR A 80 -0.61 -11.28 4.20
N LYS A 81 -1.90 -11.27 3.85
CA LYS A 81 -2.59 -10.13 3.20
C LYS A 81 -2.26 -8.74 3.79
N PRO A 82 -2.19 -8.55 5.13
CA PRO A 82 -1.84 -7.23 5.68
C PRO A 82 -0.46 -6.70 5.24
N CYS A 83 0.48 -7.53 4.79
CA CYS A 83 1.75 -7.06 4.24
C CYS A 83 1.56 -6.26 2.94
N GLU A 84 0.53 -6.57 2.13
CA GLU A 84 0.25 -5.83 0.88
C GLU A 84 -0.07 -4.36 1.15
N PHE A 85 -0.54 -4.01 2.35
CA PHE A 85 -0.72 -2.62 2.76
C PHE A 85 0.60 -1.83 2.70
N PHE A 86 1.68 -2.36 3.29
CA PHE A 86 2.99 -1.71 3.25
C PHE A 86 3.54 -1.62 1.82
N LYS A 87 3.18 -2.59 0.97
CA LYS A 87 3.53 -2.60 -0.45
C LYS A 87 2.91 -1.43 -1.20
N SER A 88 1.61 -1.22 -1.03
CA SER A 88 0.90 -0.06 -1.58
C SER A 88 1.50 1.25 -1.05
N LEU A 89 1.86 1.31 0.24
CA LEU A 89 2.44 2.51 0.84
C LEU A 89 3.79 2.90 0.22
N TYR A 90 4.77 1.98 0.16
CA TYR A 90 6.07 2.35 -0.38
C TYR A 90 6.00 2.62 -1.88
N LYS A 91 5.14 1.92 -2.65
CA LYS A 91 4.94 2.21 -4.08
C LYS A 91 4.32 3.57 -4.33
N ALA A 92 3.42 4.03 -3.44
CA ALA A 92 2.79 5.34 -3.55
C ALA A 92 3.72 6.49 -3.10
N VAL A 93 4.63 6.24 -2.16
CA VAL A 93 5.48 7.29 -1.54
C VAL A 93 6.86 7.38 -2.19
N CYS A 94 7.46 6.27 -2.59
CA CYS A 94 8.80 6.24 -3.14
C CYS A 94 8.83 6.58 -4.64
N SER A 95 9.89 7.24 -5.09
CA SER A 95 10.16 7.33 -6.52
C SER A 95 10.57 5.97 -7.10
N PRO A 96 10.28 5.68 -8.39
CA PRO A 96 10.66 4.41 -9.02
C PRO A 96 12.17 4.11 -8.96
N ASP A 97 13.00 5.16 -9.01
CA ASP A 97 14.46 5.03 -8.99
C ASP A 97 15.00 4.67 -7.60
N GLU A 98 14.38 5.18 -6.52
CA GLU A 98 14.71 4.78 -5.16
C GLU A 98 14.37 3.31 -4.92
N ILE A 99 13.20 2.86 -5.40
CA ILE A 99 12.78 1.46 -5.28
C ILE A 99 13.79 0.54 -5.97
N LYS A 100 14.21 0.86 -7.21
CA LYS A 100 15.23 0.09 -7.94
C LYS A 100 16.54 -0.01 -7.16
N LYS A 101 17.04 1.13 -6.65
CA LYS A 101 18.28 1.17 -5.85
C LYS A 101 18.17 0.32 -4.59
N PHE A 102 17.03 0.38 -3.89
CA PHE A 102 16.81 -0.43 -2.70
C PHE A 102 16.70 -1.92 -3.03
N ASP A 103 16.04 -2.29 -4.13
CA ASP A 103 15.94 -3.67 -4.59
C ASP A 103 17.31 -4.24 -4.99
N GLU A 104 18.16 -3.46 -5.65
CA GLU A 104 19.53 -3.84 -5.97
C GLU A 104 20.37 -4.03 -4.69
N ALA A 105 20.35 -3.06 -3.78
CA ALA A 105 21.07 -3.14 -2.51
C ALA A 105 20.59 -4.34 -1.66
N ARG A 106 19.28 -4.63 -1.65
CA ARG A 106 18.71 -5.79 -0.97
C ARG A 106 19.16 -7.10 -1.59
N LYS A 107 19.13 -7.24 -2.92
CA LYS A 107 19.60 -8.43 -3.64
C LYS A 107 21.09 -8.70 -3.43
N GLN A 108 21.89 -7.64 -3.30
CA GLN A 108 23.32 -7.74 -3.01
C GLN A 108 23.64 -8.00 -1.53
N GLY A 109 22.66 -7.92 -0.62
CA GLY A 109 22.89 -8.01 0.83
C GLY A 109 23.54 -6.77 1.43
N CYS A 110 23.60 -5.65 0.70
CA CYS A 110 24.19 -4.38 1.12
C CYS A 110 23.18 -3.40 1.72
N PHE A 111 21.92 -3.82 1.90
CA PHE A 111 20.89 -2.95 2.45
C PHE A 111 21.15 -2.68 3.94
N THR A 112 21.15 -1.39 4.32
CA THR A 112 21.58 -0.95 5.66
C THR A 112 20.68 -1.40 6.82
N GLU A 113 19.41 -1.71 6.55
CA GLU A 113 18.44 -2.08 7.59
C GLU A 113 18.27 -3.59 7.69
N ARG A 114 17.86 -4.04 8.87
CA ARG A 114 17.61 -5.44 9.18
C ARG A 114 16.12 -5.79 9.07
N PHE A 115 15.81 -6.88 8.37
CA PHE A 115 14.44 -7.38 8.18
C PHE A 115 14.02 -8.44 9.20
N ASP A 116 14.99 -9.03 9.92
CA ASP A 116 14.86 -10.19 10.82
C ASP A 116 14.44 -9.87 12.26
N ARG A 117 14.32 -8.58 12.60
CA ARG A 117 14.10 -8.11 13.98
C ARG A 117 12.67 -7.71 14.26
#